data_AF-A0A124IVB0-F1
#
_entry.id   AF-A0A124IVB0-F1
#
_cell.length_a   1.000
_cell.length_b   1.000
_cell.length_c   1.000
_cell.angle_alpha   90.00
_cell.angle_beta   90.00
_cell.angle_gamma   90.00
#
_symmetry.space_group_name_H-M   'P 1'
#
loop_
_entity.id
_entity.type
_entity.pdbx_description
1 polymer ?
#
loop_
_entity_poly.entity_id
_entity_poly.type
_entity_poly.pdbx_seq_one_letter_code
_entity_poly.pdbx_strand_id
1 'polypeptide(L)'
;MDSGTINNAIEHLKRLGAKIEGNTLQEPINCGGLVLMAIPQQHFTELASALGVDIICTWSVGDKCIALIDEGLVKALGLVHEPVELTCPKLPCTVRILAPEWRLIGDAKLAKVGDYYLLCYKNNCAKTDEQSLHGVLQGLGVPDSIAIEVEDLVLPNTPLGVFIGSFSDGFNEYPVYKTKDRLVVRATRVVYRDGEPIEEIREGVLYEGPLEAIIARDRLTNLVYYILKTKYQAYVGFDLGDVVDNTVERGDPGIANTRKEWVKAGLRLLFRRAFEKGVEVTNVYTGPYPDGWHDGIIDYPAVTWDCDPTVLEGLIDFVIKNYDANRRQALANVGLSLGAVYAPALKFHWGVFENKIVVNSGEPWLGKTTLMQAIMNALGIYGRIYGTDEPSRTTPRVRNLLTSSMAPVVFNDVDEQTFEALRNYGLASTTDAVVTGVQAASAGRGFREVFITVANAFIITNLKIGKIAEIMSGNTRRTAWMRRFLFITWEPQRLKPNVKVPSFNNHPGRLIGA
;
A
#
# COMPACT_ATOMS: atom_id res chain seq x y z
N MET A 1 46.48 2.80 -29.42
CA MET A 1 47.54 2.19 -28.59
C MET A 1 48.65 1.75 -29.51
N ASP A 2 49.81 2.35 -29.40
CA ASP A 2 51.03 1.80 -29.98
C ASP A 2 51.58 0.65 -29.10
N SER A 3 52.69 0.04 -29.50
CA SER A 3 53.37 -1.01 -28.74
C SER A 3 53.80 -0.54 -27.33
N GLY A 4 54.06 0.75 -27.15
CA GLY A 4 54.38 1.36 -25.85
C GLY A 4 53.17 1.39 -24.91
N THR A 5 51.97 1.61 -25.44
CA THR A 5 50.75 1.65 -24.61
C THR A 5 50.36 0.27 -24.08
N ILE A 6 50.64 -0.81 -24.83
CA ILE A 6 50.40 -2.19 -24.36
C ILE A 6 51.34 -2.53 -23.20
N ASN A 7 52.64 -2.21 -23.32
CA ASN A 7 53.61 -2.45 -22.25
C ASN A 7 53.23 -1.67 -20.96
N ASN A 8 52.80 -0.41 -21.11
CA ASN A 8 52.29 0.37 -19.98
C ASN A 8 51.03 -0.26 -19.35
N ALA A 9 50.14 -0.84 -20.14
CA ALA A 9 48.97 -1.57 -19.63
C ALA A 9 49.39 -2.86 -18.89
N ILE A 10 50.34 -3.64 -19.42
CA ILE A 10 50.89 -4.83 -18.77
C ILE A 10 51.54 -4.48 -17.42
N GLU A 11 52.35 -3.40 -17.37
CA GLU A 11 52.89 -2.91 -16.10
C GLU A 11 51.81 -2.48 -15.11
N HIS A 12 50.76 -1.80 -15.59
CA HIS A 12 49.65 -1.38 -14.74
C HIS A 12 48.90 -2.60 -14.15
N LEU A 13 48.63 -3.63 -14.96
CA LEU A 13 48.03 -4.88 -14.49
C LEU A 13 48.93 -5.60 -13.47
N LYS A 14 50.26 -5.65 -13.69
CA LYS A 14 51.22 -6.20 -12.72
C LYS A 14 51.16 -5.44 -11.38
N ARG A 15 51.00 -4.12 -11.38
CA ARG A 15 50.80 -3.31 -10.15
C ARG A 15 49.46 -3.57 -9.45
N LEU A 16 48.44 -4.02 -10.18
CA LEU A 16 47.17 -4.50 -9.63
C LEU A 16 47.20 -5.96 -9.15
N GLY A 17 48.38 -6.60 -9.13
CA GLY A 17 48.56 -7.98 -8.66
C GLY A 17 48.34 -9.07 -9.71
N ALA A 18 48.27 -8.72 -11.00
CA ALA A 18 48.10 -9.69 -12.07
C ALA A 18 49.27 -10.68 -12.16
N LYS A 19 48.95 -11.98 -12.21
CA LYS A 19 49.94 -13.02 -12.57
C LYS A 19 50.11 -13.03 -14.08
N ILE A 20 51.22 -12.43 -14.54
CA ILE A 20 51.58 -12.32 -15.95
C ILE A 20 52.97 -12.90 -16.17
N GLU A 21 53.06 -13.96 -16.98
CA GLU A 21 54.31 -14.62 -17.37
C GLU A 21 54.68 -14.19 -18.80
N GLY A 22 55.82 -13.50 -18.94
CA GLY A 22 56.12 -12.76 -20.17
C GLY A 22 55.04 -11.69 -20.43
N ASN A 23 54.22 -11.94 -21.46
CA ASN A 23 53.05 -11.14 -21.85
C ASN A 23 51.71 -11.88 -21.63
N THR A 24 51.73 -13.12 -21.12
CA THR A 24 50.52 -13.95 -20.95
C THR A 24 49.88 -13.69 -19.60
N LEU A 25 48.62 -13.25 -19.61
CA LEU A 25 47.78 -13.23 -18.40
C LEU A 25 47.42 -14.68 -18.05
N GLN A 26 47.82 -15.13 -16.85
CA GLN A 26 47.61 -16.50 -16.40
C GLN A 26 46.38 -16.65 -15.49
N GLU A 27 46.04 -15.61 -14.74
CA GLU A 27 44.91 -15.61 -13.80
C GLU A 27 44.06 -14.34 -13.96
N PRO A 28 42.73 -14.43 -13.72
CA PRO A 28 41.85 -13.28 -13.79
C PRO A 28 42.13 -12.31 -12.64
N ILE A 29 41.87 -11.02 -12.87
CA ILE A 29 42.18 -9.95 -11.91
C ILE A 29 40.87 -9.38 -11.36
N ASN A 30 40.68 -9.39 -10.03
CA ASN A 30 39.54 -8.69 -9.42
C ASN A 30 39.88 -7.20 -9.24
N CYS A 31 39.17 -6.36 -9.98
CA CYS A 31 39.27 -4.90 -10.01
C CYS A 31 38.13 -4.24 -9.19
N GLY A 32 37.81 -4.78 -8.01
CA GLY A 32 36.81 -4.22 -7.10
C GLY A 32 35.37 -4.57 -7.45
N GLY A 33 35.11 -5.85 -7.76
CA GLY A 33 33.79 -6.37 -8.13
C GLY A 33 33.56 -6.49 -9.65
N LEU A 34 34.48 -5.99 -10.46
CA LEU A 34 34.64 -6.38 -11.86
C LEU A 34 35.88 -7.27 -11.98
N VAL A 35 35.81 -8.32 -12.79
CA VAL A 35 36.90 -9.28 -13.03
C VAL A 35 37.42 -9.09 -14.45
N LEU A 36 38.69 -8.70 -14.61
CA LEU A 36 39.34 -8.72 -15.92
C LEU A 36 39.71 -10.16 -16.25
N MET A 37 39.15 -10.67 -17.34
CA MET A 37 39.41 -12.04 -17.81
C MET A 37 39.28 -12.15 -19.33
N ALA A 38 39.98 -13.13 -19.90
CA ALA A 38 39.71 -13.63 -21.23
C ALA A 38 38.72 -14.80 -21.19
N ILE A 39 37.74 -14.77 -22.10
CA ILE A 39 36.73 -15.81 -22.34
C ILE A 39 36.62 -16.09 -23.85
N PRO A 40 36.09 -17.25 -24.28
CA PRO A 40 35.76 -17.51 -25.69
C PRO A 40 34.89 -16.41 -26.31
N GLN A 41 35.17 -16.03 -27.55
CA GLN A 41 34.46 -14.96 -28.25
C GLN A 41 32.97 -15.27 -28.43
N GLN A 42 32.59 -16.56 -28.52
CA GLN A 42 31.18 -16.98 -28.50
C GLN A 42 30.50 -16.59 -27.17
N HIS A 43 31.08 -16.99 -26.03
CA HIS A 43 30.53 -16.64 -24.71
C HIS A 43 30.45 -15.12 -24.50
N PHE A 44 31.44 -14.36 -24.98
CA PHE A 44 31.38 -12.89 -24.96
C PHE A 44 30.17 -12.37 -25.75
N THR A 45 29.97 -12.87 -26.97
CA THR A 45 28.88 -12.44 -27.87
C THR A 45 27.51 -12.75 -27.27
N GLU A 46 27.33 -13.96 -26.74
CA GLU A 46 26.09 -14.40 -26.07
C GLU A 46 25.78 -13.57 -24.83
N LEU A 47 26.78 -13.35 -23.96
CA LEU A 47 26.62 -12.56 -22.74
C LEU A 47 26.38 -11.07 -23.03
N ALA A 48 27.12 -10.49 -23.98
CA ALA A 48 26.92 -9.10 -24.40
C ALA A 48 25.50 -8.88 -24.97
N SER A 49 25.02 -9.81 -25.80
CA SER A 49 23.65 -9.80 -26.34
C SER A 49 22.60 -9.89 -25.22
N ALA A 50 22.78 -10.80 -24.26
CA ALA A 50 21.84 -10.98 -23.14
C ALA A 50 21.83 -9.79 -22.16
N LEU A 51 22.92 -9.02 -22.08
CA LEU A 51 23.03 -7.77 -21.32
C LEU A 51 22.57 -6.53 -22.10
N GLY A 52 22.25 -6.65 -23.40
CA GLY A 52 21.87 -5.51 -24.24
C GLY A 52 23.03 -4.55 -24.54
N VAL A 53 24.28 -5.01 -24.47
CA VAL A 53 25.50 -4.22 -24.76
C VAL A 53 26.11 -4.61 -26.11
N ASP A 54 27.07 -3.81 -26.59
CA ASP A 54 27.73 -4.05 -27.88
C ASP A 54 28.42 -5.42 -27.92
N ILE A 55 27.95 -6.28 -28.84
CA ILE A 55 28.46 -7.64 -29.09
C ILE A 55 29.85 -7.66 -29.74
N ILE A 56 30.36 -6.53 -30.21
CA ILE A 56 31.68 -6.45 -30.84
C ILE A 56 32.77 -6.44 -29.75
N CYS A 57 33.51 -7.54 -29.66
CA CYS A 57 34.73 -7.62 -28.87
C CYS A 57 35.84 -6.72 -29.45
N THR A 58 36.09 -5.59 -28.79
CA THR A 58 37.13 -4.62 -29.18
C THR A 58 38.54 -5.04 -28.82
N TRP A 59 38.74 -5.92 -27.82
CA TRP A 59 40.04 -6.50 -27.49
C TRP A 59 40.02 -8.02 -27.66
N SER A 60 40.10 -8.45 -28.92
CA SER A 60 40.15 -9.87 -29.31
C SER A 60 41.59 -10.32 -29.57
N VAL A 61 41.91 -11.53 -29.11
CA VAL A 61 43.19 -12.23 -29.34
C VAL A 61 42.88 -13.67 -29.71
N GLY A 62 43.13 -14.05 -30.96
CA GLY A 62 42.71 -15.34 -31.49
C GLY A 62 41.18 -15.47 -31.48
N ASP A 63 40.68 -16.52 -30.85
CA ASP A 63 39.27 -16.83 -30.60
C ASP A 63 38.76 -16.33 -29.23
N LYS A 64 39.58 -15.56 -28.50
CA LYS A 64 39.28 -15.07 -27.15
C LYS A 64 38.97 -13.58 -27.14
N CYS A 65 38.09 -13.17 -26.23
CA CYS A 65 37.80 -11.77 -25.93
C CYS A 65 38.26 -11.41 -24.51
N ILE A 66 38.96 -10.28 -24.36
CA ILE A 66 39.36 -9.73 -23.06
C ILE A 66 38.30 -8.71 -22.61
N ALA A 67 37.64 -9.00 -21.49
CA ALA A 67 36.53 -8.22 -20.94
C ALA A 67 36.68 -8.00 -19.42
N LEU A 68 36.03 -6.94 -18.91
CA LEU A 68 35.76 -6.74 -17.49
C LEU A 68 34.34 -7.23 -17.22
N ILE A 69 34.19 -8.29 -16.44
CA ILE A 69 32.89 -8.94 -16.19
C ILE A 69 32.53 -8.80 -14.72
N ASP A 70 31.29 -8.46 -14.39
CA ASP A 70 30.80 -8.40 -13.01
C ASP A 70 31.09 -9.72 -12.26
N GLU A 71 31.60 -9.62 -11.03
CA GLU A 71 32.00 -10.80 -10.24
C GLU A 71 30.82 -11.74 -9.95
N GLY A 72 29.60 -11.20 -9.81
CA GLY A 72 28.38 -11.97 -9.66
C GLY A 72 28.01 -12.73 -10.94
N LEU A 73 28.22 -12.12 -12.11
CA LEU A 73 28.11 -12.79 -13.42
C LEU A 73 29.11 -13.96 -13.53
N VAL A 74 30.39 -13.70 -13.23
CA VAL A 74 31.46 -14.72 -13.27
C VAL A 74 31.11 -15.91 -12.39
N LYS A 75 30.67 -15.67 -11.16
CA LYS A 75 30.26 -16.72 -10.21
C LYS A 75 29.01 -17.46 -10.66
N ALA A 76 27.95 -16.75 -11.03
CA ALA A 76 26.65 -17.35 -11.34
C ALA A 76 26.65 -18.19 -12.63
N LEU A 77 27.50 -17.84 -13.59
CA LEU A 77 27.66 -18.55 -14.86
C LEU A 77 28.85 -19.52 -14.87
N GLY A 78 29.65 -19.55 -13.80
CA GLY A 78 30.87 -20.38 -13.72
C GLY A 78 31.91 -20.04 -14.78
N LEU A 79 32.07 -18.75 -15.12
CA LEU A 79 32.99 -18.32 -16.18
C LEU A 79 34.44 -18.62 -15.77
N VAL A 80 35.14 -19.40 -16.60
CA VAL A 80 36.55 -19.74 -16.40
C VAL A 80 37.41 -18.80 -17.24
N HIS A 81 38.48 -18.27 -16.63
CA HIS A 81 39.49 -17.53 -17.37
C HIS A 81 40.38 -18.51 -18.13
N GLU A 82 40.57 -18.26 -19.42
CA GLU A 82 41.62 -18.93 -20.19
C GLU A 82 42.85 -18.06 -20.36
N PRO A 83 44.07 -18.57 -20.13
CA PRO A 83 45.29 -17.83 -20.38
C PRO A 83 45.36 -17.25 -21.80
N VAL A 84 45.82 -16.00 -21.89
CA VAL A 84 45.87 -15.23 -23.14
C VAL A 84 47.11 -14.34 -23.21
N GLU A 85 47.74 -14.26 -24.38
CA GLU A 85 48.81 -13.30 -24.62
C GLU A 85 48.23 -11.89 -24.81
N LEU A 86 48.67 -10.92 -24.01
CA LEU A 86 48.18 -9.54 -24.03
C LEU A 86 48.72 -8.77 -25.24
N THR A 87 48.21 -9.10 -26.42
CA THR A 87 48.49 -8.40 -27.69
C THR A 87 47.32 -7.51 -28.10
N CYS A 88 47.55 -6.58 -29.02
CA CYS A 88 46.48 -5.80 -29.64
C CYS A 88 46.62 -5.80 -31.18
N PRO A 89 46.08 -6.82 -31.86
CA PRO A 89 46.26 -6.98 -33.32
C PRO A 89 45.40 -6.01 -34.15
N LYS A 90 44.34 -5.44 -33.57
CA LYS A 90 43.44 -4.48 -34.25
C LYS A 90 43.21 -3.27 -33.34
N LEU A 91 43.56 -2.09 -33.82
CA LEU A 91 43.45 -0.86 -33.05
C LEU A 91 42.13 -0.12 -33.31
N PRO A 92 41.49 0.45 -32.26
CA PRO A 92 41.89 0.44 -30.85
C PRO A 92 41.39 -0.80 -30.08
N CYS A 93 42.27 -1.42 -29.27
CA CYS A 93 41.81 -2.37 -28.25
C CYS A 93 41.32 -1.61 -27.01
N THR A 94 40.07 -1.87 -26.64
CA THR A 94 39.46 -1.40 -25.39
C THR A 94 38.79 -2.58 -24.70
N VAL A 95 38.84 -2.60 -23.37
CA VAL A 95 38.09 -3.59 -22.58
C VAL A 95 36.60 -3.21 -22.60
N ARG A 96 35.72 -4.16 -22.93
CA ARG A 96 34.27 -4.01 -22.74
C ARG A 96 33.89 -4.41 -21.31
N ILE A 97 32.97 -3.66 -20.70
CA ILE A 97 32.41 -3.98 -19.38
C ILE A 97 31.10 -4.74 -19.58
N LEU A 98 31.01 -5.94 -19.00
CA LEU A 98 29.82 -6.79 -18.98
C LEU A 98 29.31 -6.84 -17.54
N ALA A 99 28.37 -5.97 -17.21
CA ALA A 99 27.74 -5.89 -15.89
C ALA A 99 26.22 -5.72 -16.04
N PRO A 100 25.40 -6.43 -15.24
CA PRO A 100 23.96 -6.32 -15.31
C PRO A 100 23.44 -5.19 -14.41
N GLU A 101 22.21 -4.74 -14.65
CA GLU A 101 21.52 -3.82 -13.75
C GLU A 101 21.03 -4.57 -12.50
N TRP A 102 21.84 -4.56 -11.44
CA TRP A 102 21.50 -5.17 -10.15
C TRP A 102 20.45 -4.38 -9.39
N ARG A 103 19.31 -5.02 -9.11
CA ARG A 103 18.34 -4.58 -8.10
C ARG A 103 18.71 -5.15 -6.73
N LEU A 104 18.80 -4.29 -5.72
CA LEU A 104 19.03 -4.67 -4.33
C LEU A 104 17.69 -4.97 -3.63
N ILE A 105 17.65 -6.08 -2.87
CA ILE A 105 16.50 -6.55 -2.10
C ILE A 105 17.06 -7.07 -0.76
N GLY A 106 17.12 -6.19 0.25
CA GLY A 106 17.93 -6.43 1.44
C GLY A 106 19.40 -6.72 1.08
N ASP A 107 19.95 -7.81 1.62
CA ASP A 107 21.31 -8.28 1.30
C ASP A 107 21.40 -9.10 -0.01
N ALA A 108 20.29 -9.32 -0.71
CA ALA A 108 20.27 -10.02 -2.00
C ALA A 108 20.38 -9.04 -3.18
N LYS A 109 21.03 -9.50 -4.25
CA LYS A 109 21.03 -8.84 -5.57
C LYS A 109 20.29 -9.70 -6.56
N LEU A 110 19.37 -9.11 -7.31
CA LEU A 110 18.64 -9.71 -8.41
C LEU A 110 18.93 -8.94 -9.69
N ALA A 111 19.24 -9.62 -10.78
CA ALA A 111 19.26 -9.02 -12.11
C ALA A 111 18.56 -9.93 -13.13
N LYS A 112 17.95 -9.33 -14.16
CA LYS A 112 17.48 -10.04 -15.35
C LYS A 112 18.53 -9.91 -16.44
N VAL A 113 18.90 -11.01 -17.08
CA VAL A 113 19.89 -11.06 -18.16
C VAL A 113 19.33 -11.94 -19.27
N GLY A 114 18.86 -11.32 -20.35
CA GLY A 114 18.04 -11.96 -21.37
C GLY A 114 16.84 -12.70 -20.77
N ASP A 115 16.81 -14.02 -21.00
CA ASP A 115 15.71 -14.91 -20.60
C ASP A 115 15.89 -15.56 -19.22
N TYR A 116 16.95 -15.21 -18.47
CA TYR A 116 17.22 -15.77 -17.15
C TYR A 116 17.44 -14.69 -16.08
N TYR A 117 17.42 -15.11 -14.83
CA TYR A 117 17.71 -14.27 -13.68
C TYR A 117 19.03 -14.68 -13.04
N LEU A 118 19.76 -13.70 -12.53
CA LEU A 118 20.92 -13.88 -11.68
C LEU A 118 20.53 -13.47 -10.28
N LEU A 119 20.82 -14.34 -9.30
CA LEU A 119 20.65 -14.02 -7.90
C LEU A 119 21.95 -14.20 -7.14
N CYS A 120 22.33 -13.19 -6.37
CA CYS A 120 23.46 -13.24 -5.45
C CYS A 120 22.99 -12.97 -4.02
N TYR A 121 23.48 -13.76 -3.06
CA TYR A 121 23.29 -13.54 -1.63
C TYR A 121 24.56 -13.94 -0.88
N LYS A 122 25.05 -13.06 0.03
CA LYS A 122 26.28 -13.27 0.82
C LYS A 122 27.47 -13.80 0.00
N ASN A 123 27.74 -13.18 -1.15
CA ASN A 123 28.80 -13.48 -2.12
C ASN A 123 28.70 -14.82 -2.88
N ASN A 124 27.68 -15.63 -2.61
CA ASN A 124 27.28 -16.77 -3.46
C ASN A 124 26.33 -16.28 -4.53
N CYS A 125 26.47 -16.76 -5.77
CA CYS A 125 25.61 -16.36 -6.88
C CYS A 125 25.19 -17.57 -7.71
N ALA A 126 23.98 -17.56 -8.24
CA ALA A 126 23.45 -18.59 -9.11
C ALA A 126 22.63 -17.99 -10.26
N LYS A 127 22.68 -18.66 -11.42
CA LYS A 127 21.71 -18.50 -12.50
C LYS A 127 20.43 -19.26 -12.14
N THR A 128 19.27 -18.68 -12.43
CA THR A 128 17.96 -19.34 -12.31
C THR A 128 17.00 -18.91 -13.41
N ASP A 129 16.02 -19.76 -13.68
CA ASP A 129 14.81 -19.42 -14.44
C ASP A 129 13.61 -19.23 -13.49
N GLU A 130 12.45 -18.95 -14.07
CA GLU A 130 11.19 -18.67 -13.36
C GLU A 130 10.62 -19.91 -12.65
N GLN A 131 10.94 -21.12 -13.11
CA GLN A 131 10.45 -22.37 -12.50
C GLN A 131 11.33 -22.79 -11.32
N SER A 132 12.63 -22.53 -11.43
CA SER A 132 13.66 -22.94 -10.46
C SER A 132 13.89 -21.90 -9.34
N LEU A 133 13.34 -20.69 -9.48
CA LEU A 133 13.60 -19.52 -8.61
C LEU A 133 13.50 -19.84 -7.12
N HIS A 134 12.41 -20.49 -6.69
CA HIS A 134 12.17 -20.84 -5.28
C HIS A 134 13.27 -21.78 -4.73
N GLY A 135 13.62 -22.81 -5.50
CA GLY A 135 14.67 -23.77 -5.12
C GLY A 135 16.06 -23.13 -5.07
N VAL A 136 16.34 -22.18 -5.97
CA VAL A 136 17.61 -21.42 -5.96
C VAL A 136 17.69 -20.44 -4.78
N LEU A 137 16.59 -19.77 -4.43
CA LEU A 137 16.50 -18.92 -3.23
C LEU A 137 16.80 -19.73 -1.95
N GLN A 138 16.18 -20.90 -1.80
CA GLN A 138 16.47 -21.83 -0.70
C GLN A 138 17.92 -22.34 -0.73
N GLY A 139 18.42 -22.76 -1.90
CA GLY A 139 19.79 -23.28 -2.06
C GLY A 139 20.88 -22.26 -1.77
N LEU A 140 20.61 -20.96 -1.98
CA LEU A 140 21.49 -19.86 -1.58
C LEU A 140 21.33 -19.44 -0.11
N GLY A 141 20.38 -20.01 0.63
CA GLY A 141 20.11 -19.69 2.03
C GLY A 141 19.50 -18.30 2.23
N VAL A 142 18.73 -17.81 1.26
CA VAL A 142 18.05 -16.51 1.34
C VAL A 142 16.92 -16.58 2.37
N PRO A 143 16.84 -15.65 3.35
CA PRO A 143 15.74 -15.61 4.31
C PRO A 143 14.38 -15.46 3.64
N ASP A 144 13.35 -16.11 4.19
CA ASP A 144 12.00 -16.17 3.61
C ASP A 144 11.42 -14.79 3.29
N SER A 145 11.63 -13.78 4.13
CA SER A 145 11.17 -12.41 3.86
C SER A 145 11.77 -11.81 2.58
N ILE A 146 13.07 -12.01 2.34
CA ILE A 146 13.76 -11.57 1.12
C ILE A 146 13.36 -12.45 -0.07
N ALA A 147 13.23 -13.76 0.13
CA ALA A 147 12.80 -14.69 -0.92
C ALA A 147 11.39 -14.36 -1.43
N ILE A 148 10.46 -14.06 -0.53
CA ILE A 148 9.10 -13.61 -0.84
C ILE A 148 9.11 -12.30 -1.65
N GLU A 149 9.97 -11.33 -1.31
CA GLU A 149 10.12 -10.09 -2.08
C GLU A 149 10.69 -10.34 -3.49
N VAL A 150 11.70 -11.21 -3.63
CA VAL A 150 12.24 -11.60 -4.95
C VAL A 150 11.16 -12.26 -5.81
N GLU A 151 10.44 -13.23 -5.26
CA GLU A 151 9.35 -13.92 -5.94
C GLU A 151 8.24 -12.94 -6.36
N ASP A 152 7.82 -12.04 -5.47
CA ASP A 152 6.78 -11.02 -5.74
C ASP A 152 7.22 -9.98 -6.80
N LEU A 153 8.50 -9.93 -7.19
CA LEU A 153 8.99 -9.10 -8.30
C LEU A 153 9.11 -9.87 -9.61
N VAL A 154 9.56 -11.13 -9.56
CA VAL A 154 9.78 -11.96 -10.74
C VAL A 154 8.48 -12.63 -11.19
N LEU A 155 7.87 -13.44 -10.32
CA LEU A 155 6.84 -14.41 -10.70
C LEU A 155 5.47 -13.82 -11.06
N PRO A 156 5.00 -12.66 -10.56
CA PRO A 156 3.70 -12.13 -10.98
C PRO A 156 3.63 -11.79 -12.47
N ASN A 157 4.77 -11.51 -13.09
CA ASN A 157 4.87 -11.17 -14.51
C ASN A 157 4.90 -12.41 -15.42
N THR A 158 4.81 -13.63 -14.86
CA THR A 158 4.91 -14.90 -15.59
C THR A 158 3.54 -15.59 -15.69
N PRO A 159 3.35 -16.51 -16.66
CA PRO A 159 2.12 -17.31 -16.73
C PRO A 159 1.90 -18.23 -15.50
N LEU A 160 2.97 -18.58 -14.80
CA LEU A 160 2.92 -19.45 -13.62
C LEU A 160 2.45 -18.68 -12.37
N GLY A 161 2.85 -17.43 -12.20
CA GLY A 161 2.55 -16.64 -11.00
C GLY A 161 3.34 -17.09 -9.77
N VAL A 162 3.23 -16.29 -8.71
CA VAL A 162 3.76 -16.61 -7.37
C VAL A 162 2.88 -17.66 -6.72
N PHE A 163 3.43 -18.78 -6.24
CA PHE A 163 2.68 -19.66 -5.32
C PHE A 163 2.56 -19.01 -3.94
N ILE A 164 1.33 -18.88 -3.42
CA ILE A 164 1.07 -18.23 -2.12
C ILE A 164 0.54 -19.19 -1.04
N GLY A 165 0.53 -20.49 -1.33
CA GLY A 165 0.00 -21.53 -0.45
C GLY A 165 -1.25 -22.21 -0.99
N SER A 166 -1.84 -23.06 -0.17
CA SER A 166 -3.00 -23.90 -0.51
C SER A 166 -4.10 -23.80 0.55
N PHE A 167 -5.34 -24.10 0.15
CA PHE A 167 -6.45 -24.31 1.09
C PHE A 167 -7.16 -25.63 0.77
N SER A 168 -7.94 -26.17 1.70
CA SER A 168 -8.74 -27.38 1.48
C SER A 168 -10.23 -27.11 1.70
N ASP A 169 -11.08 -27.81 0.96
CA ASP A 169 -12.53 -27.90 1.20
C ASP A 169 -12.93 -29.14 2.01
N GLY A 170 -11.96 -29.87 2.56
CA GLY A 170 -12.13 -31.14 3.27
C GLY A 170 -12.04 -32.38 2.38
N PHE A 171 -12.05 -32.24 1.05
CA PHE A 171 -11.92 -33.35 0.11
C PHE A 171 -10.67 -33.23 -0.77
N ASN A 172 -10.36 -32.02 -1.24
CA ASN A 172 -9.20 -31.75 -2.06
C ASN A 172 -8.34 -30.62 -1.46
N GLU A 173 -7.10 -30.53 -1.93
CA GLU A 173 -6.22 -29.39 -1.69
C GLU A 173 -6.13 -28.54 -2.96
N TYR A 174 -6.19 -27.22 -2.76
CA TYR A 174 -6.31 -26.22 -3.80
C TYR A 174 -5.15 -25.22 -3.72
N PRO A 175 -4.07 -25.42 -4.50
CA PRO A 175 -2.97 -24.46 -4.57
C PRO A 175 -3.42 -23.15 -5.23
N VAL A 176 -3.01 -22.03 -4.62
CA VAL A 176 -3.35 -20.66 -5.03
C VAL A 176 -2.09 -19.94 -5.51
N TYR A 177 -2.24 -19.25 -6.63
CA TYR A 177 -1.19 -18.48 -7.28
C TYR A 177 -1.62 -17.02 -7.47
N LYS A 178 -0.69 -16.09 -7.25
CA LYS A 178 -0.84 -14.65 -7.51
C LYS A 178 -0.06 -14.29 -8.77
N THR A 179 -0.75 -13.88 -9.83
CA THR A 179 -0.11 -13.16 -10.94
C THR A 179 -0.23 -11.65 -10.72
N LYS A 180 0.33 -10.84 -11.63
CA LYS A 180 0.27 -9.37 -11.57
C LYS A 180 -1.17 -8.85 -11.46
N ASP A 181 -2.07 -9.45 -12.23
CA ASP A 181 -3.43 -8.95 -12.45
C ASP A 181 -4.52 -9.99 -12.07
N ARG A 182 -4.17 -11.13 -11.46
CA ARG A 182 -5.16 -12.15 -11.05
C ARG A 182 -4.71 -12.91 -9.79
N LEU A 183 -5.68 -13.30 -8.97
CA LEU A 183 -5.52 -14.37 -7.98
C LEU A 183 -6.24 -15.61 -8.53
N VAL A 184 -5.51 -16.72 -8.68
CA VAL A 184 -6.04 -17.94 -9.31
C VAL A 184 -5.85 -19.15 -8.40
N VAL A 185 -6.83 -20.05 -8.40
CA VAL A 185 -6.72 -21.39 -7.85
C VAL A 185 -6.47 -22.37 -8.99
N ARG A 186 -5.55 -23.31 -8.81
CA ARG A 186 -5.34 -24.42 -9.75
C ARG A 186 -5.79 -25.71 -9.11
N ALA A 187 -6.46 -26.56 -9.88
CA ALA A 187 -6.89 -27.87 -9.45
C ALA A 187 -6.49 -28.90 -10.51
N THR A 188 -5.72 -29.91 -10.12
CA THR A 188 -5.40 -31.04 -10.99
C THR A 188 -6.59 -31.98 -11.04
N ARG A 189 -7.04 -32.33 -12.25
CA ARG A 189 -8.09 -33.33 -12.47
C ARG A 189 -7.53 -34.46 -13.31
N VAL A 190 -7.59 -35.69 -12.81
CA VAL A 190 -7.35 -36.87 -13.64
C VAL A 190 -8.54 -37.06 -14.59
N VAL A 191 -8.28 -37.07 -15.89
CA VAL A 191 -9.24 -37.29 -16.97
C VAL A 191 -8.73 -38.43 -17.82
N TYR A 192 -9.57 -39.43 -18.07
CA TYR A 192 -9.18 -40.56 -18.93
C TYR A 192 -9.36 -40.19 -20.40
N ARG A 193 -8.26 -40.21 -21.18
CA ARG A 193 -8.29 -40.15 -22.64
C ARG A 193 -7.67 -41.43 -23.18
N ASP A 194 -8.33 -42.06 -24.15
CA ASP A 194 -7.90 -43.32 -24.78
C ASP A 194 -7.58 -44.48 -23.80
N GLY A 195 -8.16 -44.42 -22.58
CA GLY A 195 -7.96 -45.39 -21.51
C GLY A 195 -6.86 -45.03 -20.51
N GLU A 196 -6.01 -44.04 -20.80
CA GLU A 196 -4.94 -43.60 -19.90
C GLU A 196 -5.36 -42.41 -19.03
N PRO A 197 -4.97 -42.38 -17.73
CA PRO A 197 -5.21 -41.25 -16.85
C PRO A 197 -4.27 -40.09 -17.20
N ILE A 198 -4.83 -38.97 -17.67
CA ILE A 198 -4.12 -37.72 -17.96
C ILE A 198 -4.49 -36.68 -16.90
N GLU A 199 -3.48 -36.04 -16.29
CA GLU A 199 -3.69 -34.91 -15.39
C GLU A 199 -3.92 -33.61 -16.18
N GLU A 200 -5.14 -33.08 -16.12
CA GLU A 200 -5.49 -31.77 -16.67
C GLU A 200 -5.51 -30.72 -15.55
N ILE A 201 -4.73 -29.65 -15.71
CA ILE A 201 -4.74 -28.50 -14.80
C ILE A 201 -5.94 -27.61 -15.16
N ARG A 202 -6.88 -27.46 -14.21
CA ARG A 202 -7.99 -26.50 -14.33
C ARG A 202 -7.68 -25.26 -13.51
N GLU A 203 -7.55 -24.12 -14.19
CA GLU A 203 -7.46 -22.80 -13.55
C GLU A 203 -8.86 -22.26 -13.24
N GLY A 204 -9.07 -21.80 -12.01
CA GLY A 204 -10.23 -21.02 -11.59
C GLY A 204 -9.76 -19.66 -11.12
N VAL A 205 -10.30 -18.58 -11.68
CA VAL A 205 -9.97 -17.24 -11.19
C VAL A 205 -10.73 -17.00 -9.89
N LEU A 206 -10.02 -16.60 -8.84
CA LEU A 206 -10.61 -16.16 -7.57
C LEU A 206 -10.91 -14.66 -7.63
N TYR A 207 -9.98 -13.89 -8.20
CA TYR A 207 -10.06 -12.44 -8.30
C TYR A 207 -9.32 -11.92 -9.55
N GLU A 208 -9.87 -10.88 -10.18
CA GLU A 208 -9.33 -10.15 -11.33
C GLU A 208 -8.95 -8.70 -10.97
N GLY A 209 -7.80 -8.28 -11.46
CA GLY A 209 -7.14 -7.03 -11.11
C GLY A 209 -5.97 -7.22 -10.13
N PRO A 210 -5.05 -6.24 -10.05
CA PRO A 210 -3.97 -6.25 -9.08
C PRO A 210 -4.50 -6.29 -7.63
N LEU A 211 -3.86 -7.13 -6.83
CA LEU A 211 -4.11 -7.30 -5.40
C LEU A 211 -2.83 -7.21 -4.59
N GLU A 212 -2.89 -6.47 -3.49
CA GLU A 212 -1.81 -6.35 -2.53
C GLU A 212 -2.37 -6.38 -1.10
N ALA A 213 -1.95 -7.37 -0.31
CA ALA A 213 -2.21 -7.42 1.11
C ALA A 213 -1.00 -6.85 1.87
N ILE A 214 -1.26 -5.94 2.80
CA ILE A 214 -0.26 -5.25 3.61
C ILE A 214 -0.69 -5.35 5.08
N ILE A 215 0.26 -5.61 5.96
CA ILE A 215 0.07 -5.52 7.41
C ILE A 215 0.98 -4.40 7.89
N ALA A 216 0.37 -3.29 8.30
CA ALA A 216 1.08 -2.06 8.59
C ALA A 216 0.81 -1.59 10.01
N ARG A 217 1.86 -1.25 10.75
CA ARG A 217 1.78 -0.51 12.00
C ARG A 217 1.91 0.96 11.69
N ASP A 218 0.83 1.69 11.94
CA ASP A 218 0.77 3.12 11.73
C ASP A 218 1.69 3.88 12.70
N ARG A 219 2.54 4.77 12.18
CA ARG A 219 3.48 5.57 13.00
C ARG A 219 2.78 6.52 13.96
N LEU A 220 1.57 7.00 13.64
CA LEU A 220 0.86 7.98 14.47
C LEU A 220 0.12 7.32 15.63
N THR A 221 -0.70 6.33 15.32
CA THR A 221 -1.58 5.66 16.28
C THR A 221 -0.93 4.46 16.97
N ASN A 222 0.20 3.96 16.44
CA ASN A 222 0.85 2.70 16.83
C ASN A 222 -0.08 1.46 16.70
N LEU A 223 -1.22 1.60 16.01
CA LEU A 223 -2.17 0.52 15.75
C LEU A 223 -1.69 -0.29 14.54
N VAL A 224 -1.99 -1.60 14.57
CA VAL A 224 -1.75 -2.50 13.44
C VAL A 224 -3.02 -2.57 12.60
N TYR A 225 -2.86 -2.36 11.30
CA TYR A 225 -3.91 -2.39 10.29
C TYR A 225 -3.66 -3.54 9.31
N TYR A 226 -4.72 -4.27 8.99
CA TYR A 226 -4.78 -5.17 7.85
C TYR A 226 -5.36 -4.38 6.68
N ILE A 227 -4.65 -4.36 5.55
CA ILE A 227 -5.01 -3.57 4.38
C ILE A 227 -4.97 -4.46 3.15
N LEU A 228 -6.08 -4.51 2.40
CA LEU A 228 -6.15 -5.12 1.09
C LEU A 228 -6.37 -4.01 0.05
N LYS A 229 -5.32 -3.69 -0.71
CA LYS A 229 -5.42 -2.81 -1.87
C LYS A 229 -5.93 -3.61 -3.06
N THR A 230 -6.94 -3.04 -3.72
CA THR A 230 -7.43 -3.48 -5.02
C THR A 230 -7.28 -2.36 -6.04
N LYS A 231 -7.51 -2.66 -7.33
CA LYS A 231 -7.62 -1.64 -8.38
C LYS A 231 -8.76 -0.64 -8.14
N TYR A 232 -9.76 -0.98 -7.33
CA TYR A 232 -10.99 -0.22 -7.15
C TYR A 232 -11.00 0.59 -5.85
N GLN A 233 -10.48 0.04 -4.77
CA GLN A 233 -10.38 0.69 -3.46
C GLN A 233 -9.40 -0.03 -2.51
N ALA A 234 -9.14 0.55 -1.34
CA ALA A 234 -8.47 -0.14 -0.24
C ALA A 234 -9.49 -0.57 0.82
N TYR A 235 -9.46 -1.85 1.21
CA TYR A 235 -10.18 -2.38 2.36
C TYR A 235 -9.27 -2.39 3.57
N VAL A 236 -9.75 -1.88 4.70
CA VAL A 236 -8.93 -1.57 5.88
C VAL A 236 -9.66 -2.00 7.14
N GLY A 237 -8.95 -2.65 8.06
CA GLY A 237 -9.50 -3.10 9.35
C GLY A 237 -8.42 -3.41 10.37
N PHE A 238 -8.84 -3.61 11.62
CA PHE A 238 -7.98 -4.04 12.73
C PHE A 238 -7.90 -5.56 12.87
N ASP A 239 -8.81 -6.28 12.19
CA ASP A 239 -8.84 -7.73 12.07
C ASP A 239 -8.82 -8.14 10.58
N LEU A 240 -8.14 -9.26 10.30
CA LEU A 240 -7.98 -9.83 8.97
C LEU A 240 -9.29 -10.42 8.42
N GLY A 241 -10.08 -11.06 9.28
CA GLY A 241 -11.40 -11.60 8.95
C GLY A 241 -12.33 -10.50 8.49
N ASP A 242 -12.43 -9.42 9.28
CA ASP A 242 -13.21 -8.22 8.94
C ASP A 242 -12.85 -7.65 7.55
N VAL A 243 -11.57 -7.55 7.20
CA VAL A 243 -11.14 -7.04 5.88
C VAL A 243 -11.56 -7.98 4.75
N VAL A 244 -11.32 -9.28 4.91
CA VAL A 244 -11.68 -10.31 3.91
C VAL A 244 -13.20 -10.39 3.73
N ASP A 245 -13.97 -10.39 4.82
CA ASP A 245 -15.43 -10.47 4.77
C ASP A 245 -16.02 -9.17 4.19
N ASN A 246 -15.56 -7.97 4.60
CA ASN A 246 -16.01 -6.71 3.98
C ASN A 246 -15.72 -6.67 2.47
N THR A 247 -14.59 -7.21 2.01
CA THR A 247 -14.26 -7.28 0.57
C THR A 247 -15.29 -8.11 -0.19
N VAL A 248 -15.63 -9.29 0.34
CA VAL A 248 -16.52 -10.26 -0.32
C VAL A 248 -18.02 -9.95 -0.13
N GLU A 249 -18.40 -9.28 0.95
CA GLU A 249 -19.79 -8.87 1.22
C GLU A 249 -20.18 -7.59 0.49
N ARG A 250 -19.29 -6.59 0.41
CA ARG A 250 -19.53 -5.39 -0.40
C ARG A 250 -19.45 -5.66 -1.90
N GLY A 251 -18.91 -6.82 -2.28
CA GLY A 251 -18.81 -7.25 -3.68
C GLY A 251 -17.83 -6.38 -4.46
N ASP A 252 -16.55 -6.43 -4.11
CA ASP A 252 -15.51 -5.79 -4.94
C ASP A 252 -15.66 -6.26 -6.41
N PRO A 253 -15.63 -5.35 -7.42
CA PRO A 253 -15.83 -5.70 -8.82
C PRO A 253 -14.83 -6.72 -9.38
N GLY A 254 -13.65 -6.89 -8.77
CA GLY A 254 -12.68 -7.89 -9.16
C GLY A 254 -13.02 -9.32 -8.72
N ILE A 255 -14.07 -9.56 -7.92
CA ILE A 255 -14.43 -10.91 -7.49
C ILE A 255 -15.02 -11.71 -8.65
N ALA A 256 -14.19 -12.58 -9.24
CA ALA A 256 -14.54 -13.38 -10.41
C ALA A 256 -15.17 -14.76 -10.07
N ASN A 257 -15.05 -15.23 -8.83
CA ASN A 257 -15.54 -16.57 -8.45
C ASN A 257 -16.90 -16.52 -7.74
N THR A 258 -17.81 -17.41 -8.14
CA THR A 258 -19.11 -17.58 -7.47
C THR A 258 -19.00 -18.23 -6.08
N ARG A 259 -17.94 -19.00 -5.81
CA ARG A 259 -17.68 -19.61 -4.51
C ARG A 259 -17.00 -18.60 -3.58
N LYS A 260 -17.80 -17.76 -2.91
CA LYS A 260 -17.33 -16.73 -1.97
C LYS A 260 -16.29 -17.25 -0.95
N GLU A 261 -16.48 -18.44 -0.38
CA GLU A 261 -15.53 -19.01 0.59
C GLU A 261 -14.15 -19.35 -0.02
N TRP A 262 -14.08 -19.69 -1.31
CA TRP A 262 -12.79 -19.90 -2.00
C TRP A 262 -12.07 -18.57 -2.23
N VAL A 263 -12.81 -17.49 -2.53
CA VAL A 263 -12.25 -16.13 -2.62
C VAL A 263 -11.69 -15.72 -1.26
N LYS A 264 -12.46 -15.90 -0.19
CA LYS A 264 -12.01 -15.63 1.19
C LYS A 264 -10.75 -16.44 1.55
N ALA A 265 -10.70 -17.72 1.21
CA ALA A 265 -9.52 -18.57 1.45
C ALA A 265 -8.28 -18.06 0.70
N GLY A 266 -8.41 -17.70 -0.58
CA GLY A 266 -7.32 -17.10 -1.36
C GLY A 266 -6.83 -15.76 -0.79
N LEU A 267 -7.74 -14.88 -0.36
CA LEU A 267 -7.38 -13.61 0.28
C LEU A 267 -6.68 -13.82 1.64
N ARG A 268 -7.09 -14.84 2.42
CA ARG A 268 -6.40 -15.22 3.67
C ARG A 268 -4.97 -15.71 3.42
N LEU A 269 -4.73 -16.46 2.34
CA LEU A 269 -3.37 -16.86 1.94
C LEU A 269 -2.51 -15.65 1.52
N LEU A 270 -3.10 -14.67 0.84
CA LEU A 270 -2.41 -13.43 0.49
C LEU A 270 -1.97 -12.65 1.74
N PHE A 271 -2.83 -12.57 2.76
CA PHE A 271 -2.47 -11.99 4.06
C PHE A 271 -1.47 -12.82 4.86
N ARG A 272 -1.50 -14.16 4.76
CA ARG A 272 -0.47 -15.02 5.36
C ARG A 272 0.91 -14.70 4.80
N ARG A 273 1.04 -14.58 3.48
CA ARG A 273 2.29 -14.18 2.81
C ARG A 273 2.73 -12.77 3.22
N ALA A 274 1.78 -11.85 3.45
CA ALA A 274 2.08 -10.53 4.02
C ALA A 274 2.57 -10.61 5.48
N PHE A 275 2.04 -11.52 6.29
CA PHE A 275 2.53 -11.78 7.65
C PHE A 275 3.94 -12.37 7.67
N GLU A 276 4.28 -13.22 6.71
CA GLU A 276 5.61 -13.81 6.52
C GLU A 276 6.66 -12.75 6.08
N LYS A 277 6.25 -11.67 5.37
CA LYS A 277 7.09 -10.47 5.16
C LYS A 277 7.32 -9.67 6.45
N GLY A 278 6.35 -9.66 7.35
CA GLY A 278 6.36 -8.92 8.61
C GLY A 278 5.48 -7.66 8.60
N VAL A 279 5.49 -6.92 9.71
CA VAL A 279 4.66 -5.72 9.89
C VAL A 279 5.45 -4.47 9.51
N GLU A 280 5.00 -3.76 8.47
CA GLU A 280 5.63 -2.52 8.00
C GLU A 280 5.38 -1.36 8.98
N VAL A 281 6.42 -0.64 9.43
CA VAL A 281 6.26 0.54 10.32
C VAL A 281 6.26 1.82 9.49
N THR A 282 5.05 2.28 9.16
CA THR A 282 4.84 3.25 8.08
C THR A 282 3.67 4.18 8.39
N ASN A 283 3.44 5.16 7.53
CA ASN A 283 2.28 6.02 7.61
C ASN A 283 1.11 5.28 6.97
N VAL A 284 0.14 4.81 7.77
CA VAL A 284 -0.95 4.02 7.18
C VAL A 284 -1.83 4.91 6.32
N TYR A 285 -2.19 6.08 6.83
CA TYR A 285 -2.88 7.09 6.05
C TYR A 285 -1.83 8.02 5.45
N THR A 286 -1.97 8.37 4.16
CA THR A 286 -1.53 9.69 3.70
C THR A 286 -2.20 10.71 4.64
N GLY A 287 -1.54 11.78 5.07
CA GLY A 287 -2.15 12.68 6.06
C GLY A 287 -1.19 13.50 6.91
N PRO A 288 -1.72 14.32 7.83
CA PRO A 288 -0.93 15.14 8.74
C PRO A 288 -0.49 14.32 9.97
N TYR A 289 0.83 14.25 10.18
CA TYR A 289 1.49 13.67 11.34
C TYR A 289 2.17 14.80 12.15
N PRO A 290 2.61 14.57 13.40
CA PRO A 290 3.22 15.58 14.26
C PRO A 290 4.48 16.25 13.71
N ASP A 291 5.16 15.61 12.77
CA ASP A 291 6.40 16.06 12.11
C ASP A 291 6.19 16.64 10.70
N GLY A 292 4.96 16.61 10.17
CA GLY A 292 4.62 17.12 8.84
C GLY A 292 3.56 16.28 8.14
N TRP A 293 3.37 16.50 6.85
CA TRP A 293 2.59 15.56 6.03
C TRP A 293 3.45 14.43 5.53
N HIS A 294 2.83 13.28 5.38
CA HIS A 294 3.44 12.14 4.71
C HIS A 294 2.45 11.48 3.77
N ASP A 295 2.99 10.91 2.71
CA ASP A 295 2.31 9.88 1.93
C ASP A 295 2.20 8.59 2.75
N GLY A 296 1.11 7.86 2.54
CA GLY A 296 0.83 6.62 3.24
C GLY A 296 0.12 5.59 2.36
N ILE A 297 -0.23 4.47 2.97
CA ILE A 297 -0.79 3.31 2.25
C ILE A 297 -2.19 3.62 1.69
N ILE A 298 -3.05 4.27 2.47
CA ILE A 298 -4.41 4.65 2.06
C ILE A 298 -4.55 6.15 2.03
N ASP A 299 -5.23 6.68 1.01
CA ASP A 299 -5.40 8.12 0.86
C ASP A 299 -6.10 8.73 2.08
N TYR A 300 -5.57 9.87 2.53
CA TYR A 300 -6.35 10.74 3.39
C TYR A 300 -7.59 11.17 2.61
N PRO A 301 -8.76 11.23 3.24
CA PRO A 301 -9.93 11.80 2.61
C PRO A 301 -9.81 13.32 2.32
N ALA A 302 -8.76 14.01 2.79
CA ALA A 302 -8.34 15.28 2.19
C ALA A 302 -7.16 15.03 1.25
N VAL A 303 -7.36 15.26 -0.04
CA VAL A 303 -6.44 14.82 -1.10
C VAL A 303 -5.30 15.84 -1.26
N THR A 304 -4.41 15.94 -0.25
CA THR A 304 -3.13 16.72 -0.23
C THR A 304 -3.20 18.17 0.36
N TRP A 305 -2.32 19.13 0.01
CA TRP A 305 -2.06 20.42 0.71
C TRP A 305 -2.33 21.71 -0.06
N ASP A 306 -2.45 21.69 -1.40
CA ASP A 306 -2.53 22.89 -2.23
C ASP A 306 -3.87 23.60 -2.11
N CYS A 307 -4.07 24.28 -0.98
CA CYS A 307 -5.25 25.09 -0.66
C CYS A 307 -5.54 26.07 -1.80
N ASP A 308 -6.51 25.73 -2.65
CA ASP A 308 -7.03 26.63 -3.68
C ASP A 308 -7.96 27.63 -2.98
N PRO A 309 -7.55 28.91 -2.83
CA PRO A 309 -8.35 29.90 -2.12
C PRO A 309 -9.68 30.16 -2.84
N THR A 310 -9.79 29.87 -4.13
CA THR A 310 -11.03 30.04 -4.90
C THR A 310 -12.09 29.00 -4.52
N VAL A 311 -11.69 27.83 -4.00
CA VAL A 311 -12.61 26.82 -3.45
C VAL A 311 -13.19 27.30 -2.11
N LEU A 312 -12.37 27.95 -1.28
CA LEU A 312 -12.84 28.58 -0.04
C LEU A 312 -13.75 29.78 -0.33
N GLU A 313 -13.36 30.64 -1.26
CA GLU A 313 -14.16 31.78 -1.73
C GLU A 313 -15.52 31.31 -2.27
N GLY A 314 -15.54 30.31 -3.17
CA GLY A 314 -16.77 29.73 -3.72
C GLY A 314 -17.67 29.08 -2.66
N LEU A 315 -17.09 28.48 -1.61
CA LEU A 315 -17.84 27.94 -0.48
C LEU A 315 -18.42 29.06 0.41
N ILE A 316 -17.66 30.13 0.67
CA ILE A 316 -18.12 31.31 1.41
C ILE A 316 -19.23 32.03 0.65
N ASP A 317 -19.09 32.23 -0.66
CA ASP A 317 -20.10 32.81 -1.53
C ASP A 317 -21.38 31.97 -1.57
N PHE A 318 -21.24 30.64 -1.65
CA PHE A 318 -22.37 29.73 -1.50
C PHE A 318 -23.09 29.93 -0.16
N VAL A 319 -22.35 30.12 0.94
CA VAL A 319 -22.93 30.40 2.26
C VAL A 319 -23.64 31.76 2.27
N ILE A 320 -22.98 32.83 1.82
CA ILE A 320 -23.52 34.20 1.82
C ILE A 320 -24.80 34.29 0.97
N LYS A 321 -24.84 33.63 -0.18
CA LYS A 321 -25.96 33.66 -1.14
C LYS A 321 -27.20 32.88 -0.68
N ASN A 322 -27.02 31.83 0.12
CA ASN A 322 -28.08 30.86 0.44
C ASN A 322 -28.52 30.86 1.91
N TYR A 323 -27.72 31.40 2.82
CA TYR A 323 -28.00 31.43 4.26
C TYR A 323 -28.01 32.87 4.75
N ASP A 324 -29.18 33.31 5.22
CA ASP A 324 -29.40 34.68 5.71
C ASP A 324 -29.43 34.68 7.24
N ALA A 325 -30.48 34.13 7.86
CA ALA A 325 -30.57 34.00 9.32
C ALA A 325 -29.48 33.06 9.88
N ASN A 326 -29.19 31.95 9.18
CA ASN A 326 -28.19 30.96 9.60
C ASN A 326 -26.78 31.21 9.04
N ARG A 327 -26.46 32.41 8.56
CA ARG A 327 -25.13 32.68 7.96
C ARG A 327 -23.98 32.41 8.91
N ARG A 328 -24.13 32.79 10.19
CA ARG A 328 -23.11 32.58 11.23
C ARG A 328 -22.93 31.09 11.56
N GLN A 329 -24.03 30.37 11.71
CA GLN A 329 -24.07 28.92 11.91
C GLN A 329 -23.39 28.18 10.74
N ALA A 330 -23.64 28.64 9.51
CA ALA A 330 -23.06 28.06 8.31
C ALA A 330 -21.53 28.28 8.24
N LEU A 331 -21.07 29.52 8.43
CA LEU A 331 -19.63 29.83 8.48
C LEU A 331 -18.91 29.13 9.64
N ALA A 332 -19.57 28.98 10.80
CA ALA A 332 -19.03 28.22 11.93
C ALA A 332 -18.79 26.74 11.56
N ASN A 333 -19.72 26.11 10.83
CA ASN A 333 -19.53 24.74 10.34
C ASN A 333 -18.38 24.63 9.33
N VAL A 334 -18.17 25.63 8.46
CA VAL A 334 -17.01 25.67 7.54
C VAL A 334 -15.71 25.66 8.36
N GLY A 335 -15.54 26.60 9.29
CA GLY A 335 -14.33 26.69 10.12
C GLY A 335 -14.09 25.48 11.01
N LEU A 336 -15.15 24.94 11.63
CA LEU A 336 -15.07 23.72 12.44
C LEU A 336 -14.71 22.50 11.59
N SER A 337 -15.23 22.38 10.37
CA SER A 337 -14.91 21.26 9.47
C SER A 337 -13.48 21.33 8.97
N LEU A 338 -12.95 22.52 8.68
CA LEU A 338 -11.54 22.73 8.36
C LEU A 338 -10.64 22.32 9.52
N GLY A 339 -10.89 22.83 10.74
CA GLY A 339 -10.13 22.43 11.93
C GLY A 339 -10.23 20.94 12.27
N ALA A 340 -11.40 20.34 11.99
CA ALA A 340 -11.66 18.93 12.22
C ALA A 340 -10.80 17.98 11.37
N VAL A 341 -10.24 18.45 10.24
CA VAL A 341 -9.29 17.70 9.39
C VAL A 341 -7.90 17.60 10.03
N TYR A 342 -7.50 18.57 10.86
CA TYR A 342 -6.19 18.58 11.56
C TYR A 342 -6.24 18.03 12.99
N ALA A 343 -7.44 17.94 13.59
CA ALA A 343 -7.63 17.42 14.93
C ALA A 343 -7.01 16.04 15.24
N PRO A 344 -6.94 15.07 14.30
CA PRO A 344 -6.18 13.84 14.51
C PRO A 344 -4.72 14.11 14.91
N ALA A 345 -3.99 14.88 14.11
CA ALA A 345 -2.60 15.23 14.36
C ALA A 345 -2.42 15.96 15.70
N LEU A 346 -3.29 16.92 16.00
CA LEU A 346 -3.28 17.66 17.27
C LEU A 346 -3.54 16.75 18.49
N LYS A 347 -4.43 15.76 18.36
CA LYS A 347 -4.74 14.79 19.42
C LYS A 347 -3.54 13.90 19.76
N PHE A 348 -2.77 13.47 18.77
CA PHE A 348 -1.58 12.67 19.00
C PHE A 348 -0.35 13.50 19.40
N HIS A 349 -0.21 14.72 18.89
CA HIS A 349 0.90 15.60 19.25
C HIS A 349 0.81 16.13 20.69
N TRP A 350 -0.38 16.48 21.18
CA TRP A 350 -0.58 17.03 22.53
C TRP A 350 -1.12 16.01 23.55
N GLY A 351 -1.59 14.84 23.13
CA GLY A 351 -2.20 13.79 23.96
C GLY A 351 -3.59 14.14 24.53
N VAL A 352 -3.80 15.40 24.90
CA VAL A 352 -5.02 15.94 25.53
C VAL A 352 -5.70 16.95 24.61
N PHE A 353 -6.30 16.47 23.53
CA PHE A 353 -7.17 17.27 22.65
C PHE A 353 -8.63 16.78 22.73
N GLU A 354 -9.53 17.62 23.26
CA GLU A 354 -10.96 17.29 23.36
C GLU A 354 -11.67 17.48 22.00
N ASN A 355 -11.78 16.40 21.22
CA ASN A 355 -12.44 16.42 19.91
C ASN A 355 -13.98 16.57 20.05
N LYS A 356 -14.49 17.80 19.94
CA LYS A 356 -15.93 18.09 20.16
C LYS A 356 -16.79 17.49 19.05
N ILE A 357 -17.86 16.79 19.42
CA ILE A 357 -18.88 16.36 18.46
C ILE A 357 -19.78 17.56 18.14
N VAL A 358 -19.82 17.99 16.88
CA VAL A 358 -20.60 19.17 16.45
C VAL A 358 -22.03 18.74 16.15
N VAL A 359 -23.03 19.34 16.79
CA VAL A 359 -24.45 18.97 16.63
C VAL A 359 -25.24 20.13 16.02
N ASN A 360 -25.61 19.98 14.76
CA ASN A 360 -26.48 20.88 14.03
C ASN A 360 -27.95 20.52 14.28
N SER A 361 -28.58 21.25 15.19
CA SER A 361 -29.96 21.07 15.66
C SER A 361 -30.85 22.20 15.15
N GLY A 362 -32.05 21.87 14.70
CA GLY A 362 -33.05 22.81 14.21
C GLY A 362 -34.09 22.09 13.36
N GLU A 363 -35.13 22.79 12.90
CA GLU A 363 -36.19 22.22 12.07
C GLU A 363 -35.71 21.56 10.76
N PRO A 364 -36.56 20.75 10.08
CA PRO A 364 -36.30 20.32 8.72
C PRO A 364 -36.19 21.50 7.73
N TRP A 365 -35.67 21.26 6.52
CA TRP A 365 -35.59 22.24 5.42
C TRP A 365 -34.68 23.47 5.62
N LEU A 366 -34.00 23.61 6.76
CA LEU A 366 -33.11 24.76 7.06
C LEU A 366 -31.82 24.80 6.22
N GLY A 367 -31.49 23.71 5.52
CA GLY A 367 -30.30 23.56 4.67
C GLY A 367 -29.10 22.87 5.33
N LYS A 368 -29.24 22.35 6.56
CA LYS A 368 -28.17 21.71 7.35
C LYS A 368 -27.36 20.67 6.54
N THR A 369 -28.05 19.71 5.91
CA THR A 369 -27.45 18.64 5.10
C THR A 369 -26.82 19.17 3.82
N THR A 370 -27.47 20.13 3.16
CA THR A 370 -26.98 20.80 1.94
C THR A 370 -25.68 21.56 2.19
N LEU A 371 -25.55 22.21 3.35
CA LEU A 371 -24.30 22.85 3.77
C LEU A 371 -23.20 21.82 4.00
N MET A 372 -23.46 20.75 4.77
CA MET A 372 -22.44 19.74 5.04
C MET A 372 -22.02 19.02 3.75
N GLN A 373 -22.92 18.81 2.78
CA GLN A 373 -22.55 18.35 1.43
C GLN A 373 -21.61 19.33 0.72
N ALA A 374 -21.90 20.63 0.75
CA ALA A 374 -21.04 21.64 0.14
C ALA A 374 -19.64 21.68 0.79
N ILE A 375 -19.56 21.59 2.12
CA ILE A 375 -18.32 21.55 2.88
C ILE A 375 -17.52 20.27 2.54
N MET A 376 -18.17 19.10 2.58
CA MET A 376 -17.49 17.83 2.32
C MET A 376 -16.99 17.74 0.87
N ASN A 377 -17.75 18.27 -0.10
CA ASN A 377 -17.28 18.42 -1.48
C ASN A 377 -16.03 19.33 -1.57
N ALA A 378 -16.02 20.46 -0.86
CA ALA A 378 -14.90 21.40 -0.88
C ALA A 378 -13.62 20.82 -0.26
N LEU A 379 -13.78 20.03 0.83
CA LEU A 379 -12.70 19.26 1.46
C LEU A 379 -12.26 18.04 0.65
N GLY A 380 -12.98 17.67 -0.42
CA GLY A 380 -12.72 16.45 -1.21
C GLY A 380 -13.16 15.14 -0.55
N ILE A 381 -13.94 15.22 0.54
CA ILE A 381 -14.37 14.10 1.38
C ILE A 381 -15.69 13.52 0.85
N TYR A 382 -15.63 12.68 -0.18
CA TYR A 382 -16.82 12.06 -0.75
C TYR A 382 -17.33 10.86 0.07
N GLY A 383 -18.64 10.62 0.06
CA GLY A 383 -19.25 9.40 0.63
C GLY A 383 -19.24 9.27 2.17
N ARG A 384 -18.81 10.30 2.91
CA ARG A 384 -18.75 10.32 4.39
C ARG A 384 -19.99 10.93 5.07
N ILE A 385 -21.11 11.01 4.36
CA ILE A 385 -22.41 11.44 4.90
C ILE A 385 -23.31 10.21 5.01
N TYR A 386 -23.56 9.76 6.23
CA TYR A 386 -24.31 8.55 6.55
C TYR A 386 -25.70 8.93 7.07
N GLY A 387 -26.76 8.55 6.34
CA GLY A 387 -28.14 8.66 6.83
C GLY A 387 -28.44 7.63 7.93
N THR A 388 -29.63 7.77 8.54
CA THR A 388 -30.19 6.82 9.53
C THR A 388 -30.82 5.57 8.93
N ASP A 389 -30.73 5.41 7.62
CA ASP A 389 -30.96 4.16 6.93
C ASP A 389 -29.86 3.17 7.34
N GLU A 390 -30.23 1.90 7.54
CA GLU A 390 -29.48 0.76 8.13
C GLU A 390 -28.04 0.95 8.68
N PRO A 391 -26.98 1.30 7.90
CA PRO A 391 -25.60 1.42 8.37
C PRO A 391 -25.32 2.10 9.72
N SER A 392 -26.06 3.14 10.15
CA SER A 392 -25.76 3.86 11.40
C SER A 392 -26.38 3.25 12.67
N ARG A 393 -27.32 2.29 12.54
CA ARG A 393 -28.15 1.84 13.68
C ARG A 393 -27.47 0.84 14.61
N THR A 394 -26.32 0.29 14.21
CA THR A 394 -25.62 -0.73 14.99
C THR A 394 -24.31 -0.19 15.55
N THR A 395 -24.11 -0.41 16.85
CA THR A 395 -22.91 -0.05 17.61
C THR A 395 -21.61 -0.42 16.85
N PRO A 396 -21.40 -1.68 16.39
CA PRO A 396 -20.15 -2.05 15.70
C PRO A 396 -19.86 -1.24 14.42
N ARG A 397 -20.88 -0.93 13.60
CA ARG A 397 -20.68 -0.16 12.36
C ARG A 397 -20.32 1.30 12.65
N VAL A 398 -20.96 1.92 13.63
CA VAL A 398 -20.60 3.28 14.08
C VAL A 398 -19.16 3.32 14.63
N ARG A 399 -18.74 2.28 15.38
CA ARG A 399 -17.33 2.10 15.77
C ARG A 399 -16.41 2.10 14.55
N ASN A 400 -16.66 1.20 13.59
CA ASN A 400 -15.79 1.05 12.43
C ASN A 400 -15.73 2.33 11.58
N LEU A 401 -16.82 3.07 11.41
CA LEU A 401 -16.82 4.36 10.71
C LEU A 401 -15.94 5.44 11.37
N LEU A 402 -15.80 5.40 12.70
CA LEU A 402 -15.04 6.38 13.50
C LEU A 402 -13.59 5.97 13.81
N THR A 403 -13.22 4.71 13.55
CA THR A 403 -11.86 4.16 13.77
C THR A 403 -11.11 3.84 12.48
N SER A 404 -11.82 3.50 11.39
CA SER A 404 -11.23 3.18 10.07
C SER A 404 -10.78 4.41 9.27
N SER A 405 -10.98 5.61 9.79
CA SER A 405 -10.58 6.84 9.10
C SER A 405 -10.37 7.98 10.08
N MET A 406 -9.43 8.86 9.71
CA MET A 406 -9.15 10.11 10.41
C MET A 406 -10.04 11.27 9.92
N ALA A 407 -10.84 11.07 8.87
CA ALA A 407 -11.76 12.07 8.33
C ALA A 407 -12.75 12.60 9.38
N PRO A 408 -13.20 13.86 9.24
CA PRO A 408 -14.55 14.23 9.64
C PRO A 408 -15.60 13.31 9.00
N VAL A 409 -16.52 12.78 9.80
CA VAL A 409 -17.73 12.07 9.34
C VAL A 409 -18.98 12.87 9.65
N VAL A 410 -20.00 12.73 8.80
CA VAL A 410 -21.31 13.36 9.01
C VAL A 410 -22.36 12.27 9.21
N PHE A 411 -23.02 12.28 10.36
CA PHE A 411 -24.25 11.51 10.61
C PHE A 411 -25.45 12.42 10.31
N ASN A 412 -26.25 12.05 9.30
CA ASN A 412 -27.38 12.83 8.83
C ASN A 412 -28.71 12.26 9.32
N ASP A 413 -29.67 13.16 9.58
CA ASP A 413 -31.03 12.86 10.09
C ASP A 413 -31.06 11.92 11.31
N VAL A 414 -30.12 12.14 12.24
CA VAL A 414 -29.94 11.36 13.47
C VAL A 414 -31.17 11.47 14.39
N ASP A 415 -31.76 10.32 14.69
CA ASP A 415 -32.95 10.14 15.52
C ASP A 415 -32.59 9.74 16.97
N GLU A 416 -33.61 9.47 17.80
CA GLU A 416 -33.41 9.16 19.22
C GLU A 416 -32.64 7.84 19.41
N GLN A 417 -32.96 6.80 18.63
CA GLN A 417 -32.29 5.49 18.70
C GLN A 417 -30.82 5.59 18.31
N THR A 418 -30.50 6.38 17.28
CA THR A 418 -29.12 6.60 16.85
C THR A 418 -28.33 7.40 17.89
N PHE A 419 -28.94 8.37 18.59
CA PHE A 419 -28.30 9.02 19.75
C PHE A 419 -28.05 8.06 20.92
N GLU A 420 -28.95 7.12 21.21
CA GLU A 420 -28.71 6.08 22.22
C GLU A 420 -27.51 5.18 21.85
N ALA A 421 -27.38 4.78 20.59
CA ALA A 421 -26.21 4.02 20.11
C ALA A 421 -24.91 4.85 20.21
N LEU A 422 -24.96 6.14 19.86
CA LEU A 422 -23.85 7.10 19.99
C LEU A 422 -23.46 7.40 21.46
N ARG A 423 -24.33 7.08 22.43
CA ARG A 423 -24.05 7.26 23.87
C ARG A 423 -22.90 6.41 24.39
N ASN A 424 -22.53 5.29 23.78
CA ASN A 424 -21.29 4.62 24.22
C ASN A 424 -20.04 5.22 23.54
N TYR A 425 -20.20 5.95 22.44
CA TYR A 425 -19.11 6.48 21.62
C TYR A 425 -18.57 7.84 22.05
N GLY A 426 -19.44 8.83 22.32
CA GLY A 426 -18.95 10.17 22.64
C GLY A 426 -18.18 10.29 23.96
N LEU A 427 -18.25 9.27 24.84
CA LEU A 427 -17.37 9.15 26.01
C LEU A 427 -15.93 8.87 25.60
N ALA A 428 -15.73 7.98 24.63
CA ALA A 428 -14.43 7.54 24.15
C ALA A 428 -13.82 8.50 23.11
N SER A 429 -14.64 9.21 22.31
CA SER A 429 -14.12 10.15 21.30
C SER A 429 -13.36 11.35 21.88
N THR A 430 -13.55 11.59 23.18
CA THR A 430 -13.12 12.79 23.92
C THR A 430 -12.26 12.48 25.14
N THR A 431 -11.85 11.22 25.35
CA THR A 431 -10.82 10.89 26.35
C THR A 431 -9.43 10.85 25.71
N ASP A 432 -8.42 11.06 26.55
CA ASP A 432 -6.98 10.90 26.26
C ASP A 432 -6.74 9.60 25.47
N ALA A 433 -5.94 9.67 24.40
CA ALA A 433 -5.66 8.54 23.52
C ALA A 433 -5.13 7.30 24.30
N VAL A 434 -4.32 7.53 25.34
CA VAL A 434 -3.79 6.48 26.22
C VAL A 434 -4.91 5.86 27.08
N VAL A 435 -5.79 6.69 27.62
CA VAL A 435 -6.90 6.26 28.49
C VAL A 435 -8.01 5.57 27.69
N THR A 436 -8.23 5.98 26.43
CA THR A 436 -9.31 5.44 25.59
C THR A 436 -9.12 3.95 25.34
N GLY A 437 -7.89 3.51 25.04
CA GLY A 437 -7.60 2.09 24.83
C GLY A 437 -7.82 1.23 26.07
N VAL A 438 -7.41 1.72 27.25
CA VAL A 438 -7.57 1.01 28.52
C VAL A 438 -9.04 0.94 28.96
N GLN A 439 -9.78 2.05 28.84
CA GLN A 439 -11.19 2.08 29.26
C GLN A 439 -12.11 1.33 28.28
N ALA A 440 -11.87 1.40 26.97
CA ALA A 440 -12.66 0.65 25.98
C ALA A 440 -12.53 -0.88 26.16
N ALA A 441 -11.31 -1.36 26.42
CA ALA A 441 -11.05 -2.78 26.73
C ALA A 441 -11.78 -3.26 28.00
N SER A 442 -12.07 -2.36 28.94
CA SER A 442 -12.77 -2.69 30.20
C SER A 442 -14.31 -2.68 30.11
N ALA A 443 -14.88 -2.03 29.10
CA ALA A 443 -16.31 -1.70 29.05
C ALA A 443 -17.19 -2.66 28.23
N GLY A 444 -16.61 -3.64 27.53
CA GLY A 444 -17.34 -4.57 26.66
C GLY A 444 -16.96 -6.03 26.90
N ARG A 445 -17.93 -6.86 27.30
CA ARG A 445 -17.75 -8.32 27.41
C ARG A 445 -17.37 -8.90 26.05
N GLY A 446 -16.13 -9.41 25.92
CA GLY A 446 -15.72 -10.31 24.84
C GLY A 446 -14.71 -9.78 23.82
N PHE A 447 -14.37 -8.49 23.79
CA PHE A 447 -13.52 -7.92 22.71
C PHE A 447 -12.22 -7.32 23.24
N ARG A 448 -11.09 -7.79 22.70
CA ARG A 448 -9.73 -7.57 23.20
C ARG A 448 -9.05 -6.31 22.65
N GLU A 449 -9.82 -5.43 22.01
CA GLU A 449 -9.31 -4.33 21.18
C GLU A 449 -9.55 -2.93 21.75
N VAL A 450 -8.45 -2.18 21.78
CA VAL A 450 -8.36 -0.74 22.01
C VAL A 450 -9.20 0.04 20.99
N PHE A 451 -10.24 0.75 21.45
CA PHE A 451 -11.02 1.67 20.61
C PHE A 451 -10.45 3.09 20.75
N ILE A 452 -9.75 3.58 19.73
CA ILE A 452 -9.31 4.99 19.65
C ILE A 452 -10.16 5.67 18.58
N THR A 453 -11.00 6.62 18.99
CA THR A 453 -11.72 7.47 18.03
C THR A 453 -10.76 8.53 17.51
N VAL A 454 -10.52 8.53 16.20
CA VAL A 454 -9.63 9.47 15.52
C VAL A 454 -10.43 10.51 14.72
N ALA A 455 -11.50 10.07 14.07
CA ALA A 455 -12.43 10.93 13.34
C ALA A 455 -13.08 12.02 14.20
N ASN A 456 -13.36 13.17 13.56
CA ASN A 456 -14.35 14.13 14.03
C ASN A 456 -15.77 13.69 13.63
N ALA A 457 -16.78 14.07 14.41
CA ALA A 457 -18.16 13.76 14.10
C ALA A 457 -19.03 15.02 14.04
N PHE A 458 -19.70 15.21 12.91
CA PHE A 458 -20.77 16.17 12.72
C PHE A 458 -22.10 15.41 12.74
N ILE A 459 -23.03 15.85 13.57
CA ILE A 459 -24.38 15.28 13.66
C ILE A 459 -25.37 16.32 13.14
N ILE A 460 -26.23 15.90 12.22
CA ILE A 460 -27.37 16.68 11.74
C ILE A 460 -28.62 16.02 12.27
N THR A 461 -29.47 16.79 12.95
CA THR A 461 -30.70 16.27 13.55
C THR A 461 -31.81 17.31 13.55
N ASN A 462 -33.04 16.81 13.56
CA ASN A 462 -34.25 17.62 13.74
C ASN A 462 -34.72 17.65 15.22
N LEU A 463 -34.02 16.93 16.11
CA LEU A 463 -34.28 16.93 17.56
C LEU A 463 -33.80 18.24 18.20
N LYS A 464 -34.53 18.72 19.21
CA LYS A 464 -34.15 19.88 20.03
C LYS A 464 -33.10 19.48 21.07
N ILE A 465 -32.19 20.40 21.40
CA ILE A 465 -31.10 20.21 22.38
C ILE A 465 -31.58 19.59 23.69
N GLY A 466 -32.74 20.01 24.22
CA GLY A 466 -33.29 19.46 25.45
C GLY A 466 -33.51 17.93 25.40
N LYS A 467 -34.04 17.43 24.28
CA LYS A 467 -34.31 16.00 24.07
C LYS A 467 -33.01 15.21 23.81
N ILE A 468 -32.08 15.78 23.06
CA ILE A 468 -30.74 15.19 22.86
C ILE A 468 -30.02 15.06 24.22
N ALA A 469 -30.06 16.12 25.05
CA ALA A 469 -29.44 16.13 26.37
C ALA A 469 -30.07 15.11 27.33
N GLU A 470 -31.40 14.90 27.26
CA GLU A 470 -32.12 13.85 27.98
C GLU A 470 -31.58 12.45 27.60
N ILE A 471 -31.67 12.09 26.31
CA ILE A 471 -31.23 10.79 25.76
C ILE A 471 -29.77 10.50 26.11
N MET A 472 -28.88 11.46 25.86
CA MET A 472 -27.45 11.30 26.11
C MET A 472 -27.11 11.20 27.60
N SER A 473 -27.87 11.87 28.47
CA SER A 473 -27.56 11.91 29.91
C SER A 473 -27.82 10.60 30.64
N GLY A 474 -28.80 9.81 30.18
CA GLY A 474 -29.32 8.66 30.90
C GLY A 474 -29.67 9.03 32.35
N ASN A 475 -29.38 8.11 33.29
CA ASN A 475 -29.77 8.30 34.69
C ASN A 475 -28.71 8.97 35.59
N THR A 476 -27.47 9.23 35.14
CA THR A 476 -26.38 9.58 36.10
C THR A 476 -25.29 10.58 35.68
N ARG A 477 -25.12 11.00 34.41
CA ARG A 477 -23.91 11.79 34.01
C ARG A 477 -24.13 12.96 33.02
N ARG A 478 -25.22 13.72 33.16
CA ARG A 478 -25.59 14.84 32.25
C ARG A 478 -24.48 15.86 31.96
N THR A 479 -23.76 16.34 32.97
CA THR A 479 -22.68 17.35 32.82
C THR A 479 -21.44 16.82 32.12
N ALA A 480 -21.06 15.56 32.38
CA ALA A 480 -19.94 14.91 31.67
C ALA A 480 -20.23 14.76 30.17
N TRP A 481 -21.49 14.59 29.80
CA TRP A 481 -21.91 14.52 28.40
C TRP A 481 -21.93 15.88 27.71
N MET A 482 -22.59 16.88 28.30
CA MET A 482 -22.78 18.17 27.64
C MET A 482 -21.47 18.87 27.26
N ARG A 483 -20.39 18.70 28.04
CA ARG A 483 -19.08 19.31 27.72
C ARG A 483 -18.41 18.77 26.44
N ARG A 484 -18.90 17.64 25.90
CA ARG A 484 -18.32 16.91 24.75
C ARG A 484 -18.95 17.29 23.42
N PHE A 485 -20.11 17.95 23.45
CA PHE A 485 -20.84 18.40 22.27
C PHE A 485 -20.71 19.91 22.08
N LEU A 486 -20.58 20.33 20.83
CA LEU A 486 -20.76 21.72 20.42
C LEU A 486 -22.09 21.84 19.68
N PHE A 487 -23.10 22.39 20.33
CA PHE A 487 -24.42 22.57 19.72
C PHE A 487 -24.44 23.85 18.87
N ILE A 488 -24.82 23.70 17.60
CA ILE A 488 -25.13 24.79 16.68
C ILE A 488 -26.64 24.74 16.45
N THR A 489 -27.36 25.69 17.06
CA THR A 489 -28.80 25.84 16.85
C THR A 489 -29.05 26.67 15.60
N TRP A 490 -29.84 26.12 14.69
CA TRP A 490 -30.25 26.78 13.47
C TRP A 490 -31.61 27.47 13.66
N GLU A 491 -31.67 28.74 13.29
CA GLU A 491 -32.87 29.56 13.29
C GLU A 491 -33.86 29.14 12.20
N PRO A 492 -35.18 29.35 12.38
CA PRO A 492 -36.17 29.12 11.34
C PRO A 492 -35.92 29.96 10.08
N GLN A 493 -35.47 29.29 9.01
CA GLN A 493 -35.38 29.81 7.64
C GLN A 493 -35.66 28.66 6.68
N ARG A 494 -36.39 28.87 5.58
CA ARG A 494 -36.46 27.84 4.53
C ARG A 494 -35.32 28.05 3.54
N LEU A 495 -34.50 27.02 3.29
CA LEU A 495 -33.51 27.10 2.22
C LEU A 495 -34.24 27.33 0.89
N LYS A 496 -33.67 28.19 0.02
CA LYS A 496 -34.23 28.54 -1.29
C LYS A 496 -34.46 27.25 -2.11
N PRO A 497 -35.56 27.11 -2.86
CA PRO A 497 -35.76 25.96 -3.74
C PRO A 497 -34.68 25.92 -4.83
N ASN A 498 -34.33 24.72 -5.29
CA ASN A 498 -33.35 24.47 -6.36
C ASN A 498 -31.91 24.96 -6.08
N VAL A 499 -31.52 25.09 -4.80
CA VAL A 499 -30.11 25.31 -4.44
C VAL A 499 -29.28 24.10 -4.88
N LYS A 500 -28.40 24.32 -5.86
CA LYS A 500 -27.40 23.35 -6.29
C LYS A 500 -26.22 23.39 -5.32
N VAL A 501 -25.86 22.23 -4.74
CA VAL A 501 -24.62 22.07 -3.99
C VAL A 501 -23.44 22.31 -4.94
N PRO A 502 -22.44 23.13 -4.58
CA PRO A 502 -21.26 23.30 -5.41
C PRO A 502 -20.52 21.96 -5.55
N SER A 503 -20.20 21.63 -6.81
CA SER A 503 -19.35 20.51 -7.17
C SER A 503 -17.98 21.08 -7.51
N PHE A 504 -17.03 20.96 -6.58
CA PHE A 504 -15.66 21.43 -6.77
C PHE A 504 -14.80 20.41 -7.57
N ASN A 505 -15.43 19.38 -8.14
CA ASN A 505 -14.80 18.27 -8.85
C ASN A 505 -13.99 18.69 -10.09
N ASN A 506 -14.18 19.92 -10.58
CA ASN A 506 -13.50 20.45 -11.77
C ASN A 506 -12.42 21.50 -11.43
N HIS A 507 -12.17 21.80 -10.14
CA HIS A 507 -11.05 22.66 -9.75
C HIS A 507 -9.72 21.88 -9.74
N PRO A 508 -8.60 22.52 -10.12
CA PRO A 508 -7.28 21.88 -10.09
C PRO A 508 -6.75 21.69 -8.65
N GLY A 509 -7.23 22.46 -7.68
CA GLY A 509 -7.01 22.26 -6.25
C GLY A 509 -8.32 22.08 -5.48
N ARG A 510 -8.22 21.92 -4.17
CA ARG A 510 -9.32 21.76 -3.20
C ARG A 510 -9.09 22.68 -2.01
N LEU A 511 -10.05 22.71 -1.08
CA LEU A 511 -9.89 23.50 0.14
C LEU A 511 -8.82 22.90 1.09
N ILE A 512 -8.58 21.59 0.97
CA ILE A 512 -7.42 20.85 1.47
C ILE A 512 -7.10 19.76 0.42
N GLY A 513 -5.98 19.90 -0.29
CA GLY A 513 -5.66 19.28 -1.58
C GLY A 513 -5.57 20.32 -2.68
N ALA A 514 -4.92 20.14 -3.85
CA ALA A 514 -4.25 18.94 -4.38
C ALA A 514 -2.81 18.74 -3.85
#